data_AF-A0A8S2R9Y9-F1
#
_entry.id   AF-A0A8S2R9Y9-F1
#
_cell.length_a   1.000
_cell.length_b   1.000
_cell.length_c   1.000
_cell.angle_alpha   90.00
_cell.angle_beta   90.00
_cell.angle_gamma   90.00
#
_symmetry.space_group_name_H-M   'P 1'
#
loop_
_entity.id
_entity.type
_entity.pdbx_description
1 polymer ?
#
loop_
_entity_poly.entity_id
_entity_poly.type
_entity_poly.pdbx_seq_one_letter_code
_entity_poly.pdbx_strand_id
1 'polypeptide(L)' 'MSTAPTKKQPFKVADLTLAEWGRREITLAEYEMPGLMQLRKAYGASQPLKGAR' A
#
# COMPACT_ATOMS: atom_id res chain seq x y z
N MET A 1 -7.06 10.90 32.22
CA MET A 1 -6.38 10.19 31.12
C MET A 1 -7.45 9.41 30.37
N SER A 2 -7.87 9.89 29.19
CA SER A 2 -9.01 9.36 28.44
C SER A 2 -8.58 8.19 27.56
N THR A 3 -8.98 6.97 27.90
CA THR A 3 -8.76 5.76 27.10
C THR A 3 -9.86 5.66 26.04
N ALA A 4 -9.56 6.10 24.82
CA ALA A 4 -10.44 5.87 23.66
C ALA A 4 -10.33 4.40 23.18
N PRO A 5 -11.42 3.77 22.73
CA PRO A 5 -11.40 2.38 22.26
C PRO A 5 -10.60 2.28 20.95
N THR A 6 -9.50 1.54 20.97
CA THR A 6 -8.66 1.26 19.80
C THR A 6 -9.41 0.33 18.85
N LYS A 7 -9.92 0.89 17.75
CA LYS A 7 -10.55 0.15 16.64
C LYS A 7 -9.56 -0.91 16.14
N LYS A 8 -9.96 -2.20 16.18
CA LYS A 8 -9.12 -3.32 15.73
C LYS A 8 -8.81 -3.12 14.24
N GLN A 9 -7.53 -2.96 13.91
CA GLN A 9 -7.08 -2.77 12.54
C GLN A 9 -7.39 -4.04 11.71
N PRO A 10 -7.89 -3.93 10.46
CA PRO A 10 -8.35 -5.07 9.67
C PRO A 10 -7.20 -5.86 9.02
N PHE A 11 -6.14 -6.15 9.77
CA PHE A 11 -4.99 -6.93 9.31
C PHE A 11 -4.38 -7.75 10.46
N LYS A 12 -3.72 -8.86 10.13
CA LYS A 12 -2.94 -9.68 11.07
C LYS A 12 -1.58 -9.97 10.43
N VAL A 13 -0.59 -9.15 10.76
CA VAL A 13 0.79 -9.25 10.25
C VAL A 13 1.75 -9.61 11.38
N ALA A 14 2.93 -10.11 11.03
CA ALA A 14 3.93 -10.56 12.00
C ALA A 14 4.49 -9.40 12.84
N ASP A 15 4.88 -8.30 12.20
CA ASP A 15 5.47 -7.13 12.87
C ASP A 15 5.18 -5.85 12.06
N LEU A 16 4.63 -4.82 12.73
CA LEU A 16 4.35 -3.52 12.13
C LEU A 16 5.57 -2.59 12.09
N THR A 17 6.59 -2.84 12.91
CA THR A 17 7.80 -2.00 12.96
C THR A 17 8.59 -2.06 11.65
N LEU A 18 8.42 -3.14 10.88
CA LEU A 18 9.04 -3.36 9.58
C LEU A 18 8.41 -2.55 8.43
N ALA A 19 7.34 -1.79 8.70
CA ALA A 19 6.61 -1.06 7.65
C ALA A 19 7.50 -0.07 6.87
N GLU A 20 8.40 0.64 7.56
CA GLU A 20 9.31 1.58 6.91
C GLU A 20 10.27 0.87 5.96
N TRP A 21 10.90 -0.20 6.43
CA TRP A 21 11.82 -0.99 5.62
C TRP A 21 11.10 -1.63 4.42
N GLY A 22 9.93 -2.24 4.64
CA GLY A 22 9.12 -2.79 3.55
C GLY A 22 8.72 -1.75 2.51
N ARG A 23 8.50 -0.49 2.90
CA ARG A 23 8.22 0.58 1.94
C ARG A 23 9.44 0.91 1.07
N ARG A 24 10.64 0.90 1.64
CA ARG A 24 11.89 1.11 0.88
C ARG A 24 12.12 0.02 -0.15
N GLU A 25 11.90 -1.24 0.22
CA GLU A 25 11.99 -2.38 -0.69
C GLU A 25 10.96 -2.30 -1.83
N ILE A 26 9.71 -1.91 -1.53
CA ILE A 26 8.69 -1.70 -2.57
C ILE A 26 9.15 -0.62 -3.55
N THR A 27 9.71 0.49 -3.07
CA THR A 27 10.21 1.56 -3.94
C THR A 27 11.38 1.07 -4.81
N LEU A 28 12.29 0.25 -4.29
CA LEU A 28 13.34 -0.34 -5.10
C LEU A 28 12.76 -1.25 -6.19
N ALA A 29 11.81 -2.12 -5.83
CA ALA A 29 11.15 -3.02 -6.77
C ALA A 29 10.37 -2.27 -7.87
N GLU A 30 9.83 -1.08 -7.60
CA GLU A 30 9.16 -0.27 -8.63
C GLU A 30 10.09 0.12 -9.79
N TYR A 31 11.39 0.30 -9.54
CA TYR A 31 12.38 0.56 -10.59
C TYR A 31 12.60 -0.67 -11.49
N GLU A 32 12.44 -1.87 -10.95
CA GLU A 32 12.57 -3.13 -11.68
C GLU A 32 11.26 -3.56 -12.38
N MET A 33 10.15 -2.86 -12.12
CA MET A 33 8.82 -3.15 -12.67
C MET A 33 8.27 -2.03 -13.57
N PRO A 34 8.97 -1.65 -14.66
CA PRO A 34 8.60 -0.51 -15.50
C PRO A 34 7.21 -0.66 -16.13
N GLY A 35 6.78 -1.87 -16.46
CA GLY A 35 5.46 -2.14 -17.04
C GLY A 35 4.31 -1.80 -16.08
N LEU A 36 4.41 -2.22 -14.80
CA LEU A 36 3.40 -1.90 -13.79
C LEU A 36 3.34 -0.40 -13.52
N MET A 37 4.49 0.26 -13.48
CA MET A 37 4.56 1.70 -13.29
C MET A 37 3.97 2.46 -14.48
N GLN A 38 4.14 1.98 -15.71
CA GLN A 38 3.52 2.57 -16.89
C GLN A 38 1.99 2.40 -16.87
N LEU A 39 1.48 1.23 -16.48
CA LEU A 39 0.04 1.01 -16.32
C LEU A 39 -0.57 1.96 -15.27
N ARG A 40 0.11 2.13 -14.13
CA ARG A 40 -0.30 3.08 -13.09
C ARG A 40 -0.35 4.52 -13.62
N LYS A 41 0.65 4.95 -14.40
CA LYS A 41 0.68 6.29 -15.03
C LYS A 41 -0.46 6.49 -16.03
N ALA A 42 -0.71 5.51 -16.89
CA ALA A 42 -1.70 5.61 -17.96
C ALA A 42 -3.15 5.61 -17.45
N TYR A 43 -3.46 4.75 -16.46
CA TYR A 43 -4.84 4.53 -16.01
C TYR A 43 -5.12 5.08 -14.60
N GLY A 44 -4.13 5.70 -13.95
CA GLY A 44 -4.30 6.28 -12.61
C GLY A 44 -5.37 7.36 -12.56
N ALA A 45 -5.51 8.19 -13.61
CA ALA A 45 -6.53 9.24 -13.65
C ALA A 45 -7.95 8.70 -13.91
N SER A 46 -8.09 7.67 -14.77
CA SER A 46 -9.39 7.12 -15.14
C SER A 46 -9.97 6.18 -14.08
N GLN A 47 -9.15 5.71 -13.12
CA GLN A 47 -9.58 4.87 -12.00
C GLN A 47 -10.45 3.68 -12.46
N PRO A 48 -9.99 2.84 -13.41
CA PRO A 48 -10.83 1.82 -14.04
C PRO A 48 -11.31 0.73 -13.06
N LEU A 49 -10.64 0.57 -11.92
CA LEU A 49 -10.98 -0.41 -10.88
C LEU A 49 -11.86 0.18 -9.77
N LYS A 50 -12.40 1.39 -9.93
CA LYS A 50 -13.25 2.03 -8.92
C LYS A 50 -14.50 1.19 -8.68
N GLY A 51 -14.65 0.69 -7.45
CA GLY A 51 -15.78 -0.14 -7.03
C GLY A 51 -15.54 -1.65 -7.12
N ALA A 52 -14.40 -2.10 -7.66
CA ALA A 52 -13.98 -3.50 -7.59
C ALA A 52 -13.62 -3.86 -6.13
N ARG A 53 -14.10 -5.01 -5.64
CA ARG A 53 -13.82 -5.50 -4.29
C ARG A 53 -13.76 -7.01 -4.24
#